data_AF-A0A2K3PCA7-F1
#
_entry.id   AF-A0A2K3PCA7-F1
#
_cell.length_a   1.000
_cell.length_b   1.000
_cell.length_c   1.000
_cell.angle_alpha   90.00
_cell.angle_beta   90.00
_cell.angle_gamma   90.00
#
_symmetry.space_group_name_H-M   'P 1'
#
loop_
_entity.id
_entity.type
_entity.pdbx_description
1 polymer ?
#
loop_
_entity_poly.entity_id
_entity_poly.type
_entity_poly.pdbx_seq_one_letter_code
_entity_poly.pdbx_strand_id
1 'polypeptide(L)' 'MEWDTSGMTLATTGDDGMVRLWQSNLNGVWHHQAAFEPTSYPHME' A
#
# COMPACT_ATOMS: atom_id res chain seq x y z
N MET A 1 -1.83 0.84 -8.82
CA MET A 1 -0.50 0.22 -8.60
C MET A 1 0.51 1.30 -8.91
N GLU A 2 1.05 1.93 -7.87
CA GLU A 2 2.05 2.99 -8.01
C GLU A 2 3.34 2.54 -7.35
N TRP A 3 4.46 2.88 -8.00
CA TRP A 3 5.82 2.55 -7.61
C TRP A 3 6.57 3.85 -7.35
N ASP A 4 7.46 3.86 -6.35
CA ASP A 4 8.44 4.94 -6.22
C ASP A 4 9.52 4.80 -7.31
N THR A 5 10.21 5.88 -7.66
CA THR A 5 11.18 5.89 -8.79
C THR A 5 12.35 4.90 -8.65
N SER A 6 12.55 4.28 -7.47
CA SER A 6 13.53 3.21 -7.25
C SER A 6 12.95 1.79 -7.43
N GLY A 7 11.63 1.66 -7.55
CA GLY A 7 10.92 0.39 -7.74
C GLY A 7 10.87 -0.50 -6.48
N MET A 8 11.19 0.05 -5.30
CA MET A 8 11.32 -0.73 -4.07
C MET A 8 10.05 -0.76 -3.22
N THR A 9 9.09 0.13 -3.49
CA THR A 9 7.85 0.27 -2.72
C THR A 9 6.63 0.09 -3.61
N LEU A 10 5.64 -0.67 -3.12
CA LEU A 10 4.40 -0.97 -3.82
C LEU A 10 3.20 -0.74 -2.89
N ALA A 11 2.20 0.01 -3.36
CA ALA A 11 0.89 0.12 -2.70
C ALA A 11 -0.18 -0.65 -3.47
N THR A 12 -0.97 -1.46 -2.76
CA THR A 12 -2.10 -2.24 -3.31
C THR A 12 -3.36 -1.98 -2.50
N THR A 13 -4.50 -1.92 -3.17
CA THR A 13 -5.83 -1.89 -2.55
C THR A 13 -6.54 -3.23 -2.78
N GLY A 14 -7.21 -3.74 -1.75
CA GLY A 14 -8.05 -4.94 -1.83
C GLY A 14 -9.54 -4.62 -1.83
N ASP A 15 -10.34 -5.65 -2.10
CA ASP A 15 -11.80 -5.66 -1.90
C ASP A 15 -12.22 -5.53 -0.42
N ASP A 16 -11.29 -5.76 0.50
CA ASP A 16 -11.41 -5.49 1.93
C ASP A 16 -11.38 -3.98 2.29
N GLY A 17 -11.20 -3.12 1.28
CA GLY A 17 -11.12 -1.67 1.46
C GLY A 17 -9.82 -1.20 2.09
N MET A 18 -8.85 -2.08 2.34
CA MET A 18 -7.57 -1.71 2.93
C MET A 18 -6.53 -1.34 1.87
N VAL A 19 -5.69 -0.35 2.20
CA VAL A 19 -4.46 -0.04 1.47
C VAL A 19 -3.32 -0.77 2.17
N ARG A 20 -2.57 -1.58 1.41
CA ARG A 20 -1.40 -2.30 1.91
C ARG A 20 -0.14 -1.78 1.24
N LEU A 21 0.88 -1.55 2.04
CA LEU A 21 2.20 -1.12 1.61
C LEU A 21 3.17 -2.30 1.67
N TRP A 22 3.90 -2.49 0.59
CA TRP A 22 4.88 -3.54 0.43
C TRP A 22 6.24 -2.92 0.10
N GLN A 23 7.30 -3.53 0.63
CA GLN A 23 8.66 -3.14 0.31
C GLN A 23 9.48 -4.35 -0.10
N SER A 24 10.20 -4.25 -1.22
CA SER A 24 11.15 -5.26 -1.65
C SER A 24 12.52 -5.03 -1.01
N ASN A 25 13.17 -6.09 -0.56
CA ASN A 25 14.59 -6.01 -0.21
C ASN A 25 15.48 -6.14 -1.47
N LEU A 26 16.79 -5.99 -1.29
CA LEU A 26 17.78 -6.10 -2.38
C LEU A 26 17.80 -7.47 -3.09
N ASN A 27 17.18 -8.49 -2.48
CA ASN A 27 17.04 -9.83 -3.05
C ASN A 27 15.71 -10.00 -3.82
N GLY A 28 14.91 -8.93 -3.97
CA GLY A 28 13.61 -8.97 -4.64
C GLY A 28 12.49 -9.63 -3.82
N VAL A 29 12.71 -9.88 -2.52
CA VAL A 29 11.68 -10.44 -1.64
C VAL A 29 10.81 -9.31 -1.10
N TRP A 30 9.50 -9.44 -1.30
CA TRP A 30 8.50 -8.50 -0.82
C TRP A 30 8.07 -8.78 0.61
N HIS A 31 7.99 -7.73 1.41
CA HIS A 31 7.52 -7.77 2.79
C HIS A 31 6.34 -6.83 2.97
N HIS A 32 5.31 -7.28 3.69
CA HIS A 32 4.22 -6.43 4.11
C HIS A 32 4.72 -5.47 5.19
N GLN A 33 4.64 -4.17 4.91
CA GLN A 33 5.17 -3.16 5.82
C GLN A 33 4.08 -2.53 6.67
N ALA A 34 2.92 -2.22 6.07
CA ALA A 34 1.81 -1.59 6.76
C ALA A 34 0.49 -1.81 6.03
N ALA A 35 -0.62 -1.79 6.78
CA ALA A 35 -1.97 -1.74 6.25
C ALA A 35 -2.70 -0.54 6.86
N PHE A 36 -3.43 0.19 6.03
CA PHE A 36 -4.18 1.37 6.40
C PHE A 36 -5.61 1.25 5.90
N GLU A 37 -6.56 1.59 6.75
CA GLU A 37 -7.91 1.89 6.29
C GLU A 37 -7.85 3.29 5.66
N PRO A 38 -8.17 3.44 4.36
CA PRO A 38 -8.29 4.77 3.77
C PRO A 38 -9.37 5.48 4.57
N THR A 39 -9.02 6.61 5.18
CA THR A 39 -9.98 7.43 5.89
C THR A 39 -11.06 7.84 4.89
N SER A 40 -12.18 7.12 4.89
CA SER A 40 -13.39 7.59 4.24
C SER A 40 -13.70 8.91 4.92
N TYR A 41 -13.59 10.01 4.16
CA TYR A 41 -14.06 11.30 4.64
C TYR A 41 -15.43 11.07 5.28
N PRO A 42 -15.65 11.43 6.56
CA PRO A 42 -16.99 11.40 7.12
C PRO A 42 -17.80 12.31 6.20
N HIS A 43 -18.80 11.71 5.57
CA HIS A 43 -19.78 12.37 4.72
C HIS A 43 -20.21 13.67 5.41
N MET A 44 -19.77 14.81 4.88
CA MET A 44 -20.30 16.11 5.31
C MET A 44 -21.71 16.21 4.72
N GLU A 45 -22.73 15.92 5.53
CA GLU A 45 -24.09 16.43 5.31
C GLU A 45 -24.17 17.93 5.66
#